data_AF-S6CYB3-F1
#
_entry.id   AF-S6CYB3-F1
#
_cell.length_a   1.000
_cell.length_b   1.000
_cell.length_c   1.000
_cell.angle_alpha   90.00
_cell.angle_beta   90.00
_cell.angle_gamma   90.00
#
_symmetry.space_group_name_H-M   'P 1'
#
loop_
_entity.id
_entity.type
_entity.pdbx_description
1 polymer ?
#
loop_
_entity_poly.entity_id
_entity_poly.type
_entity_poly.pdbx_seq_one_letter_code
_entity_poly.pdbx_strand_id
1 'polypeptide(L)'
;VSKSLIMRLVPASAAMIALGYPGEVSNDQNTQVLYGVLSTLPFLYILYVLFVELGKSLDRQPEGVAATVGRLRMLLIATWGVYPI
;
A
#
# COMPACT_ATOMS: atom_id res chain seq x y z
N VAL A 1 -17.66 -6.32 -7.76
CA VAL A 1 -17.03 -5.40 -6.76
C VAL A 1 -15.52 -5.63 -6.65
N SER A 2 -15.03 -6.88 -6.59
CA SER A 2 -13.60 -7.23 -6.49
C SER A 2 -12.67 -6.70 -7.60
N LYS A 3 -13.11 -6.62 -8.86
CA LYS A 3 -12.34 -5.99 -9.96
C LYS A 3 -11.94 -4.53 -9.66
N SER A 4 -12.72 -3.82 -8.83
CA SER A 4 -12.46 -2.42 -8.49
C SER A 4 -11.31 -2.23 -7.51
N LEU A 5 -11.04 -3.20 -6.62
CA LEU A 5 -9.96 -3.09 -5.63
C LEU A 5 -8.60 -3.32 -6.28
N ILE A 6 -8.48 -4.33 -7.15
CA ILE A 6 -7.25 -4.62 -7.89
C ILE A 6 -6.87 -3.43 -8.79
N MET A 7 -7.85 -2.82 -9.48
CA MET A 7 -7.63 -1.63 -10.32
C MET A 7 -7.26 -0.37 -9.53
N ARG A 8 -7.41 -0.36 -8.20
CA ARG A 8 -6.94 0.74 -7.33
C ARG A 8 -5.57 0.44 -6.75
N LEU A 9 -5.36 -0.79 -6.29
CA LEU A 9 -4.13 -1.20 -5.61
C LEU A 9 -2.96 -1.35 -6.58
N VAL A 10 -3.16 -1.98 -7.74
CA VAL A 10 -2.05 -2.24 -8.69
C VAL A 10 -1.43 -0.94 -9.23
N PRO A 11 -2.21 0.03 -9.73
CA PRO A 11 -1.63 1.30 -10.18
C PRO A 11 -1.02 2.10 -9.03
N ALA A 12 -1.60 2.04 -7.83
CA ALA A 12 -1.04 2.70 -6.65
C ALA A 12 0.33 2.12 -6.26
N SER A 13 0.48 0.79 -6.28
CA SER A 13 1.76 0.13 -6.04
C SER A 13 2.79 0.48 -7.11
N ALA A 14 2.38 0.51 -8.39
CA ALA A 14 3.26 0.92 -9.48
C ALA A 14 3.73 2.39 -9.31
N ALA A 15 2.82 3.29 -8.94
CA ALA A 15 3.14 4.69 -8.66
C ALA A 15 4.07 4.85 -7.44
N MET A 16 3.85 4.08 -6.38
CA MET A 16 4.70 4.05 -5.19
C MET A 16 6.15 3.71 -5.55
N ILE A 17 6.35 2.64 -6.33
CA ILE A 17 7.68 2.19 -6.76
C ILE A 17 8.31 3.20 -7.71
N ALA A 18 7.55 3.68 -8.70
CA ALA A 18 8.05 4.65 -9.69
C ALA A 18 8.46 5.99 -9.08
N LEU A 19 7.75 6.45 -8.03
CA LEU A 19 8.11 7.66 -7.29
C LEU A 19 9.26 7.43 -6.31
N GLY A 20 9.45 6.21 -5.80
CA GLY A 20 10.58 5.89 -4.91
C GLY A 20 11.91 5.78 -5.66
N TYR A 21 11.90 5.24 -6.89
CA TYR A 21 13.10 4.95 -7.67
C TYR A 21 14.06 6.14 -7.88
N PRO A 22 13.60 7.37 -8.18
CA PRO A 22 14.51 8.51 -8.30
C PRO A 22 15.19 8.89 -6.97
N GLY A 23 14.50 8.69 -5.84
CA GLY A 23 15.06 8.88 -4.52
C GLY A 23 16.15 7.86 -4.21
N GLU A 24 15.89 6.57 -4.50
CA GLU A 24 16.82 5.49 -4.15
C GLU A 24 18.16 5.54 -4.90
N VAL A 25 18.16 6.05 -6.14
CA VAL A 25 19.38 6.19 -6.96
C VAL A 25 20.11 7.52 -6.75
N SER A 26 19.51 8.46 -6.02
CA SER A 26 20.10 9.78 -5.78
C SER A 26 21.17 9.74 -4.69
N ASN A 27 22.24 10.52 -4.87
CA ASN A 27 23.26 10.76 -3.84
C ASN A 27 23.00 12.06 -3.06
N ASP A 28 21.94 12.81 -3.41
CA ASP A 28 21.55 14.05 -2.72
C ASP A 28 20.43 13.77 -1.69
N GLN A 29 20.69 14.15 -0.44
CA GLN A 29 19.78 13.90 0.69
C GLN A 29 18.41 14.58 0.50
N ASN A 30 18.38 15.79 -0.05
CA ASN A 30 17.11 16.51 -0.26
C ASN A 30 16.23 15.80 -1.28
N THR A 31 16.85 15.29 -2.36
CA THR A 31 16.17 14.51 -3.39
C THR A 31 15.65 13.19 -2.83
N GLN A 32 16.44 12.48 -2.02
CA GLN A 32 16.01 11.25 -1.33
C GLN A 32 14.76 11.50 -0.47
N VAL A 33 14.79 12.55 0.36
CA VAL A 33 13.67 12.90 1.24
C VAL A 33 12.43 13.30 0.44
N LEU A 34 12.59 14.11 -0.62
CA LEU A 34 11.47 14.53 -1.46
C LEU A 34 10.76 13.33 -2.09
N TYR A 35 11.50 12.44 -2.74
CA TYR A 35 10.93 11.25 -3.38
C TYR A 35 10.44 10.20 -2.36
N GLY A 36 11.04 10.14 -1.18
CA GLY A 36 10.52 9.36 -0.05
C GLY A 36 9.13 9.85 0.40
N VAL A 37 8.95 11.16 0.59
CA VAL A 37 7.64 11.73 0.93
C VAL A 37 6.63 11.54 -0.20
N LEU A 38 7.03 11.76 -1.46
CA LEU A 38 6.15 11.58 -2.62
C LEU A 38 5.69 10.13 -2.78
N SER A 39 6.57 9.15 -2.58
CA SER A 39 6.21 7.73 -2.64
C SER A 39 5.40 7.25 -1.43
N THR A 40 5.48 7.96 -0.30
CA THR A 40 4.65 7.67 0.89
C THR A 40 3.16 7.99 0.64
N LEU A 41 2.83 8.96 -0.23
CA LEU A 41 1.44 9.29 -0.55
C LEU A 41 0.64 8.11 -1.14
N PRO A 42 1.07 7.46 -2.23
CA PRO A 42 0.39 6.27 -2.74
C PRO A 42 0.45 5.09 -1.76
N PHE A 43 1.48 4.98 -0.92
CA PHE A 43 1.53 3.99 0.15
C PHE A 43 0.39 4.18 1.17
N LEU A 44 0.17 5.40 1.65
CA LEU A 44 -0.94 5.73 2.55
C LEU A 44 -2.31 5.46 1.90
N TYR A 45 -2.45 5.72 0.60
CA TYR A 45 -3.65 5.37 -0.15
C TYR A 45 -3.89 3.85 -0.22
N ILE A 46 -2.84 3.05 -0.43
CA ILE A 46 -2.92 1.58 -0.37
C ILE A 46 -3.41 1.14 1.01
N LEU A 47 -2.85 1.70 2.10
CA LEU A 47 -3.31 1.39 3.46
C LEU A 47 -4.78 1.76 3.66
N TYR A 48 -5.23 2.92 3.18
CA TYR A 48 -6.64 3.31 3.23
C TYR A 48 -7.54 2.30 2.52
N VAL A 49 -7.22 1.93 1.27
CA VAL A 49 -8.02 0.98 0.49
C VAL A 49 -8.05 -0.41 1.17
N LEU A 50 -6.91 -0.89 1.67
CA LEU A 50 -6.80 -2.17 2.35
C LEU A 50 -7.56 -2.19 3.69
N PHE A 51 -7.52 -1.10 4.45
CA PHE A 51 -8.08 -1.11 5.80
C PHE A 51 -9.54 -0.68 5.86
N VAL A 52 -9.94 0.27 5.02
CA VAL A 52 -11.27 0.86 5.02
C VAL A 52 -12.16 0.19 3.97
N GLU A 53 -11.73 0.12 2.70
CA GLU A 53 -12.60 -0.36 1.62
C GLU A 53 -12.70 -1.89 1.61
N LEU A 54 -11.56 -2.57 1.65
CA LEU A 54 -11.52 -4.03 1.75
C LEU A 54 -12.13 -4.48 3.08
N GLY A 55 -11.95 -3.72 4.16
CA GLY A 55 -12.65 -3.87 5.44
C GLY A 55 -14.15 -4.06 5.30
N LYS A 56 -14.84 -3.11 4.66
CA LYS A 56 -16.29 -3.15 4.41
C LYS A 56 -16.74 -4.35 3.55
N SER A 57 -15.83 -4.92 2.76
CA SER A 57 -16.15 -6.08 1.91
C SER A 57 -15.99 -7.42 2.62
N LEU A 58 -15.26 -7.45 3.75
CA LEU A 58 -14.99 -8.68 4.51
C LEU A 58 -16.24 -9.24 5.19
N ASP A 59 -17.17 -8.38 5.61
CA ASP A 59 -18.44 -8.79 6.24
C ASP A 59 -19.33 -9.65 5.33
N ARG A 60 -19.06 -9.64 4.02
CA ARG A 60 -19.79 -10.43 3.02
C ARG A 60 -19.08 -11.73 2.65
N GLN A 61 -17.93 -12.01 3.26
CA GLN A 61 -17.11 -13.19 2.95
C GLN A 61 -17.33 -14.30 3.98
N PRO A 62 -17.14 -15.58 3.60
CA PRO A 62 -17.12 -16.68 4.56
C PRO A 62 -16.06 -16.47 5.66
N GLU A 63 -16.33 -16.92 6.87
CA GLU A 63 -15.49 -16.67 8.06
C GLU A 63 -14.00 -17.03 7.85
N GLY A 64 -13.71 -18.16 7.21
CA GLY A 64 -12.33 -18.60 6.94
C GLY A 64 -11.58 -17.67 5.97
N VAL A 65 -12.27 -17.11 4.98
CA VAL A 65 -11.69 -16.17 4.02
C VAL A 65 -11.47 -14.81 4.69
N ALA A 66 -12.47 -14.33 5.44
CA ALA A 66 -12.39 -13.06 6.15
C ALA A 66 -11.22 -13.04 7.16
N ALA A 67 -11.06 -14.13 7.93
CA ALA A 67 -9.96 -14.27 8.87
C ALA A 67 -8.59 -14.28 8.18
N THR A 68 -8.46 -15.00 7.06
CA THR A 68 -7.20 -15.08 6.31
C THR A 68 -6.82 -13.71 5.73
N VAL A 69 -7.76 -13.01 5.10
CA VAL A 69 -7.52 -11.68 4.55
C VAL A 69 -7.22 -10.65 5.64
N GLY A 70 -7.85 -10.76 6.81
CA GLY A 70 -7.54 -9.94 7.98
C GLY A 70 -6.07 -10.07 8.42
N ARG A 71 -5.55 -11.30 8.50
CA ARG A 71 -4.13 -11.55 8.82
C ARG A 71 -3.19 -11.02 7.75
N LEU A 72 -3.53 -11.20 6.47
CA LEU A 72 -2.73 -10.68 5.36
C LEU A 72 -2.59 -9.16 5.40
N ARG A 73 -3.67 -8.44 5.77
CA ARG A 73 -3.62 -6.97 5.95
C ARG A 73 -2.62 -6.56 7.04
N MET A 74 -2.63 -7.26 8.17
CA MET A 74 -1.68 -7.00 9.27
C MET A 74 -0.25 -7.31 8.86
N LEU A 75 -0.03 -8.41 8.15
CA LEU A 75 1.28 -8.79 7.62
C LEU A 75 1.81 -7.76 6.62
N LEU A 76 0.94 -7.18 5.78
CA LEU A 76 1.34 -6.12 4.86
C LEU A 76 1.84 -4.88 5.60
N ILE A 77 1.16 -4.44 6.67
CA ILE A 77 1.68 -3.34 7.51
C ILE A 77 3.04 -3.72 8.10
N ALA A 78 3.16 -4.92 8.68
CA ALA A 78 4.40 -5.34 9.32
C ALA A 78 5.59 -5.39 8.35
N THR A 79 5.34 -5.78 7.09
CA THR A 79 6.39 -5.95 6.08
C THR A 79 6.67 -4.69 5.27
N TRP A 80 5.65 -3.85 5.03
CA TRP A 80 5.78 -2.67 4.16
C TRP A 80 5.82 -1.36 4.96
N GLY A 81 5.38 -1.34 6.21
CA GLY A 81 5.39 -0.14 7.06
C GLY A 81 6.80 0.38 7.39
N VAL A 82 7.85 -0.40 7.10
CA VAL A 82 9.25 -0.01 7.28
C VAL A 82 9.79 0.79 6.08
N TYR A 83 9.24 0.61 4.88
CA TYR A 83 9.74 1.28 3.66
C TYR A 83 9.80 2.82 3.70
N PRO A 84 8.90 3.52 4.41
CA PRO A 84 8.97 4.98 4.54
C PRO A 84 10.00 5.50 5.55
N ILE A 85 10.73 4.62 6.25
CA ILE A 85 11.68 4.93 7.33
C ILE A 85 13.11 4.81 6.81
#